data_AF-A0A1F9ZTI1-F1
#
_entry.id   AF-A0A1F9ZTI1-F1
#
_cell.length_a   1.000
_cell.length_b   1.000
_cell.length_c   1.000
_cell.angle_alpha   90.00
_cell.angle_beta   90.00
_cell.angle_gamma   90.00
#
_symmetry.space_group_name_H-M   'P 1'
#
loop_
_entity.id
_entity.type
_entity.pdbx_description
1 polymer ?
#
loop_
_entity_poly.entity_id
_entity_poly.type
_entity_poly.pdbx_seq_one_letter_code
_entity_poly.pdbx_strand_id
1 'polypeptide(L)'
;MKPMLKSKGFTLIELLIVFAILAVLAALIIPRYLHHLELAIDATHQANCRTKYFEYALAVYEAKGEEAEVPTLVDCTITATQSGEKITSFSCDFGSGKIFSAPDFQK
;
A
#
# COMPACT_ATOMS: atom_id res chain seq x y z
N MET A 1 -24.77 -21.76 57.54
CA MET A 1 -24.67 -22.35 56.18
C MET A 1 -24.41 -21.23 55.19
N LYS A 2 -23.35 -21.32 54.39
CA LYS A 2 -22.95 -20.28 53.43
C LYS A 2 -23.53 -20.65 52.06
N PRO A 3 -24.35 -19.79 51.42
CA PRO A 3 -24.97 -20.13 50.14
C PRO A 3 -23.88 -20.24 49.06
N MET A 4 -23.83 -21.37 48.39
CA MET A 4 -22.94 -21.61 47.26
C MET A 4 -23.49 -20.86 46.03
N LEU A 5 -22.78 -19.83 45.58
CA LEU A 5 -23.10 -19.12 44.34
C LEU A 5 -22.93 -20.07 43.16
N LYS A 6 -24.04 -20.44 42.49
CA LYS A 6 -24.00 -21.21 41.24
C LYS A 6 -23.27 -20.38 40.17
N SER A 7 -22.17 -20.91 39.65
CA SER A 7 -21.53 -20.41 38.44
C SER A 7 -22.49 -20.61 37.26
N LYS A 8 -22.95 -19.52 36.66
CA LYS A 8 -23.68 -19.56 35.39
C LYS A 8 -22.68 -19.88 34.28
N GLY A 9 -22.85 -21.04 33.65
CA GLY A 9 -22.06 -21.44 32.48
C GLY A 9 -22.53 -20.74 31.21
N PHE A 10 -21.59 -20.45 30.33
CA PHE A 10 -21.82 -19.98 28.97
C PHE A 10 -22.43 -21.10 28.13
N THR A 11 -23.58 -20.86 27.51
CA THR A 11 -24.26 -21.88 26.70
C THR A 11 -23.71 -21.89 25.27
N LEU A 12 -23.66 -23.07 24.62
CA LEU A 12 -23.27 -23.16 23.21
C LEU A 12 -24.21 -22.37 22.29
N ILE A 13 -25.49 -22.23 22.67
CA ILE A 13 -26.46 -21.45 21.91
C ILE A 13 -26.15 -19.94 21.95
N GLU A 14 -25.68 -19.42 23.08
CA GLU A 14 -25.22 -18.02 23.18
C GLU A 14 -24.04 -17.76 22.24
N LEU A 15 -23.08 -18.69 22.15
CA LEU A 15 -21.97 -18.57 21.21
C LEU A 15 -22.44 -18.63 19.74
N LEU A 16 -23.41 -19.49 19.44
CA LEU A 16 -23.92 -19.69 18.09
C LEU A 16 -24.62 -18.44 17.55
N ILE A 17 -25.47 -17.81 18.36
CA ILE A 17 -26.16 -16.57 17.96
C ILE A 17 -25.14 -15.44 17.74
N VAL A 18 -24.12 -15.33 18.59
CA VAL A 18 -23.06 -14.32 18.43
C VAL A 18 -22.29 -14.55 17.13
N PHE A 19 -21.90 -15.79 16.83
CA PHE A 19 -21.23 -16.10 15.57
C PHE A 19 -22.10 -15.80 14.34
N ALA A 20 -23.41 -16.07 14.41
CA ALA A 20 -24.34 -15.74 13.33
C ALA A 20 -24.38 -14.23 13.03
N ILE A 21 -24.41 -13.38 14.06
CA ILE A 21 -24.38 -11.92 13.87
C ILE A 21 -23.01 -11.47 13.35
N LEU A 22 -21.91 -12.01 13.89
CA LEU A 22 -20.55 -11.71 13.41
C LEU A 22 -20.37 -12.07 11.93
N ALA A 23 -20.92 -13.19 11.47
CA ALA A 23 -20.86 -13.61 10.07
C ALA A 23 -21.57 -12.62 9.14
N VAL A 24 -22.75 -12.12 9.54
CA VAL A 24 -23.49 -11.10 8.77
C VAL A 24 -22.71 -9.78 8.70
N LEU A 25 -22.13 -9.33 9.81
CA LEU A 25 -21.31 -8.11 9.82
C LEU A 25 -20.05 -8.27 8.98
N ALA A 26 -19.35 -9.40 9.11
CA ALA A 26 -18.14 -9.69 8.36
C ALA A 26 -18.42 -9.71 6.84
N ALA A 27 -19.53 -10.30 6.40
CA ALA A 27 -19.91 -10.35 4.99
C ALA A 27 -20.04 -8.95 4.34
N LEU A 28 -20.50 -7.96 5.10
CA LEU A 28 -20.63 -6.58 4.61
C LEU A 28 -19.31 -5.80 4.68
N ILE A 29 -18.49 -6.05 5.69
CA ILE A 29 -17.29 -5.27 6.00
C ILE A 29 -16.08 -5.71 5.15
N ILE A 30 -15.86 -7.02 5.01
CA ILE A 30 -14.67 -7.58 4.34
C ILE A 30 -14.42 -6.98 2.94
N PRO A 31 -15.37 -6.95 1.99
CA PRO A 31 -15.08 -6.46 0.64
C PRO A 31 -14.68 -4.98 0.62
N ARG A 32 -15.30 -4.16 1.48
CA ARG A 32 -14.95 -2.74 1.61
C ARG A 32 -13.56 -2.56 2.20
N TYR A 33 -13.24 -3.34 3.23
CA TYR A 33 -11.94 -3.31 3.87
C TYR A 33 -10.82 -3.67 2.89
N LEU A 34 -11.00 -4.73 2.10
CA LEU A 34 -10.03 -5.15 1.08
C LEU A 34 -9.78 -4.04 0.04
N HIS A 35 -10.83 -3.37 -0.42
CA HIS A 35 -10.68 -2.24 -1.34
C HIS A 35 -9.88 -1.07 -0.74
N HIS A 36 -10.12 -0.74 0.53
CA HIS A 36 -9.35 0.30 1.21
C HIS A 36 -7.89 -0.08 1.41
N LEU A 37 -7.57 -1.36 1.58
CA LEU A 37 -6.18 -1.83 1.63
C LEU A 37 -5.49 -1.63 0.29
N GLU A 38 -6.13 -1.99 -0.83
CA GLU A 38 -5.57 -1.77 -2.17
C GLU A 38 -5.28 -0.29 -2.42
N LEU A 39 -6.22 0.59 -2.07
CA LEU A 39 -6.04 2.03 -2.21
C LEU A 39 -4.92 2.59 -1.32
N ALA A 40 -4.79 2.09 -0.09
CA ALA A 40 -3.71 2.51 0.81
C ALA A 40 -2.34 2.04 0.33
N ILE A 41 -2.28 0.82 -0.23
CA ILE A 41 -1.08 0.27 -0.85
C ILE A 41 -0.69 1.11 -2.08
N ASP A 42 -1.64 1.42 -2.96
CA ASP A 42 -1.40 2.26 -4.14
C ASP A 42 -0.92 3.67 -3.77
N ALA A 43 -1.55 4.31 -2.77
CA ALA A 43 -1.12 5.61 -2.28
C ALA A 43 0.31 5.57 -1.70
N THR A 44 0.66 4.48 -1.00
CA THR A 44 2.01 4.27 -0.47
C THR A 44 3.03 4.09 -1.60
N HIS A 45 2.71 3.26 -2.60
CA HIS A 45 3.54 3.06 -3.78
C HIS A 45 3.79 4.36 -4.53
N GLN A 46 2.75 5.17 -4.72
CA GLN A 46 2.85 6.47 -5.34
C GLN A 46 3.76 7.44 -4.58
N ALA A 47 3.60 7.51 -3.24
CA ALA A 47 4.45 8.37 -2.40
C ALA A 47 5.92 7.95 -2.42
N ASN A 48 6.18 6.63 -2.39
CA ASN A 48 7.53 6.08 -2.48
C ASN A 48 8.17 6.40 -3.85
N CYS A 49 7.42 6.24 -4.94
CA CYS A 49 7.90 6.56 -6.28
C CYS A 49 8.18 8.03 -6.49
N ARG A 50 7.32 8.90 -5.95
CA ARG A 50 7.57 10.34 -5.96
C ARG A 50 8.86 10.68 -5.21
N THR A 51 9.13 10.03 -4.08
CA THR A 51 10.37 10.23 -3.32
C THR A 51 11.59 9.80 -4.13
N LYS A 52 11.53 8.64 -4.80
CA LYS A 52 12.60 8.14 -5.66
C LYS A 52 12.81 8.97 -6.93
N TYR A 53 11.75 9.55 -7.49
CA TYR A 53 11.88 10.50 -8.59
C TYR A 53 12.70 11.73 -8.18
N PHE A 54 12.47 12.29 -6.99
CA PHE A 54 13.27 13.42 -6.51
C PHE A 54 14.72 13.05 -6.23
N GLU A 55 14.96 11.85 -5.69
CA GLU A 55 16.32 11.31 -5.51
C GLU A 55 17.03 11.20 -6.86
N TYR A 56 16.37 10.66 -7.88
CA TYR A 56 16.92 10.58 -9.24
C TYR A 56 17.14 11.98 -9.86
N ALA A 57 16.23 12.92 -9.65
CA ALA A 57 16.37 14.29 -10.15
C ALA A 57 17.59 15.01 -9.56
N LEU A 58 17.88 14.79 -8.27
CA LEU A 58 19.10 15.29 -7.65
C LEU A 58 20.34 14.62 -8.25
N ALA A 59 20.31 13.30 -8.42
CA ALA A 59 21.43 12.56 -9.01
C ALA A 59 21.72 13.00 -10.46
N VAL A 60 20.69 13.22 -11.29
CA VAL A 60 20.81 13.75 -12.67
C VAL A 60 21.46 15.13 -12.69
N TYR A 61 21.08 15.99 -11.74
CA TYR A 61 21.65 17.33 -11.61
C TYR A 61 23.13 17.27 -11.18
N GLU A 62 23.47 16.40 -10.24
CA GLU A 62 24.85 16.19 -9.79
C GLU A 62 25.73 15.56 -10.87
N ALA A 63 25.17 14.71 -11.73
CA ALA A 63 25.86 14.06 -12.84
C ALA A 63 26.18 15.01 -14.00
N LYS A 64 25.69 16.27 -13.99
CA LYS A 64 26.03 17.33 -14.97
C LYS A 64 25.91 16.88 -16.44
N GLY A 65 24.87 16.10 -16.74
CA GLY A 65 24.60 15.60 -18.08
C GLY A 65 25.16 14.22 -18.41
N GLU A 66 25.91 13.58 -17.50
CA GLU A 66 26.20 12.15 -17.54
C GLU A 66 25.01 11.34 -17.01
N GLU A 67 24.89 10.07 -17.42
CA GLU A 67 23.82 9.18 -16.96
C GLU A 67 23.95 8.93 -15.45
N ALA A 68 22.94 9.36 -14.69
CA ALA A 68 22.87 9.14 -13.26
C ALA A 68 22.36 7.72 -12.96
N GLU A 69 22.81 7.17 -11.83
CA GLU A 69 22.35 5.87 -11.37
C GLU A 69 20.86 5.91 -11.04
N VAL A 70 20.12 4.92 -11.55
CA VAL A 70 18.69 4.79 -11.29
C VAL A 70 18.51 4.26 -9.86
N PRO A 71 17.76 4.96 -8.98
CA PRO A 71 17.57 4.51 -7.62
C PRO A 71 16.77 3.21 -7.57
N THR A 72 16.99 2.42 -6.53
CA THR A 72 16.26 1.19 -6.29
C THR A 72 15.15 1.36 -5.25
N LEU A 73 14.09 0.58 -5.40
CA LEU A 73 12.99 0.50 -4.45
C LEU A 73 12.55 -0.97 -4.36
N VAL A 74 12.32 -1.46 -3.14
CA VAL A 74 11.92 -2.84 -2.89
C VAL A 74 10.56 -3.10 -3.55
N ASP A 75 10.41 -4.27 -4.17
CA ASP A 75 9.22 -4.69 -4.91
C ASP A 75 8.82 -3.74 -6.05
N CYS A 76 9.76 -2.97 -6.58
CA CYS A 76 9.52 -2.00 -7.64
C CYS A 76 10.63 -2.03 -8.70
N THR A 77 10.23 -2.12 -9.96
CA THR A 77 11.13 -1.90 -11.10
C THR A 77 11.02 -0.43 -11.51
N ILE A 78 12.11 0.32 -11.35
CA ILE A 78 12.17 1.72 -11.75
C ILE A 78 12.81 1.78 -13.14
N THR A 79 12.12 2.42 -14.08
CA THR A 79 12.67 2.76 -15.40
C THR A 79 12.73 4.27 -15.50
N ALA A 80 13.94 4.79 -15.68
CA ALA A 80 14.18 6.23 -15.80
C ALA A 80 15.02 6.51 -17.03
N THR A 81 14.71 7.59 -17.74
CA THR A 81 15.49 8.04 -18.90
C THR A 81 15.73 9.53 -18.77
N GLN A 82 16.99 9.92 -18.90
CA GLN A 82 17.43 11.32 -18.90
C GLN A 82 18.06 11.68 -20.24
N SER A 83 18.05 12.97 -20.56
CA SER A 83 18.77 13.55 -21.68
C SER A 83 19.44 14.83 -21.20
N GLY A 84 20.77 14.78 -21.05
CA GLY A 84 21.51 15.82 -20.32
C GLY A 84 21.00 15.94 -18.88
N GLU A 85 20.76 17.16 -18.41
CA GLU A 85 20.27 17.46 -17.05
C GLU A 85 18.75 17.31 -16.88
N LYS A 86 18.04 16.78 -17.89
CA LYS A 86 16.58 16.67 -17.87
C LYS A 86 16.14 15.22 -17.79
N ILE A 87 15.22 14.93 -16.88
CA ILE A 87 14.49 13.67 -16.86
C ILE A 87 13.40 13.71 -17.92
N THR A 88 13.43 12.75 -18.84
CA THR A 88 12.46 12.61 -19.94
C THR A 88 11.36 11.61 -19.62
N SER A 89 11.68 10.57 -18.84
CA SER A 89 10.71 9.62 -18.32
C SER A 89 11.18 9.08 -16.97
N PHE A 90 10.21 8.81 -16.09
CA PHE A 90 10.43 8.08 -14.86
C PHE A 90 9.16 7.30 -14.55
N SER A 91 9.27 5.98 -14.44
CA SER A 91 8.16 5.10 -14.14
C SER A 91 8.55 4.05 -13.10
N CYS A 92 7.60 3.74 -12.22
CA CYS A 92 7.68 2.66 -11.27
C CYS A 92 6.65 1.59 -11.57
N ASP A 93 7.08 0.34 -11.65
CA ASP A 93 6.21 -0.84 -11.76
C ASP A 93 6.38 -1.74 -10.53
N PHE A 94 5.31 -1.91 -9.75
CA PHE A 94 5.28 -2.77 -8.56
C PHE A 94 4.76 -4.19 -8.84
N GLY A 95 4.61 -4.58 -10.11
CA GLY A 95 4.09 -5.90 -10.50
C GLY A 95 2.59 -6.10 -10.20
N SER A 96 1.91 -5.08 -9.66
CA SER A 96 0.47 -5.06 -9.38
C SER A 96 -0.38 -4.69 -10.61
N GLY A 97 0.25 -4.49 -11.77
CA GLY A 97 -0.39 -4.04 -13.01
C GLY A 97 -0.65 -2.54 -13.08
N LYS A 98 -0.26 -1.77 -12.04
CA LYS A 98 -0.33 -0.30 -12.01
C LYS A 98 1.08 0.29 -12.13
N ILE A 99 1.27 1.12 -13.16
CA ILE A 99 2.53 1.84 -13.39
C ILE A 99 2.35 3.29 -12.97
N PHE A 100 3.19 3.77 -12.05
CA PHE A 100 3.20 5.16 -11.61
C PHE A 100 4.28 5.92 -12.38
N SER A 101 3.90 6.96 -13.13
CA SER A 101 4.83 7.70 -13.99
C SER A 101 4.86 9.20 -13.68
N ALA A 102 6.05 9.79 -13.71
CA ALA A 102 6.22 11.25 -13.68
C ALA A 102 5.83 11.87 -15.05
N PRO A 103 5.28 13.11 -15.10
CA PRO A 103 5.02 14.02 -13.99
C PRO A 103 3.66 13.79 -13.29
N ASP A 104 2.89 12.78 -13.69
CA ASP A 104 1.51 12.57 -13.25
C ASP A 104 1.41 11.75 -11.95
N PHE A 105 2.19 12.16 -10.94
CA PHE A 105 1.99 11.67 -9.59
C PHE A 105 0.70 12.31 -9.05
N GLN A 106 -0.44 11.70 -9.35
CA GLN A 106 -1.75 12.06 -8.78
C GLN A 106 -1.63 12.34 -7.26
N LYS A 107 -2.36 13.35 -6.78
CA LYS A 107 -2.35 13.77 -5.38
C LYS A 107 -3.02 12.78 -4.45
#